data_AF-A0A376L1N2-F1
#
_entry.id   AF-A0A376L1N2-F1
#
_cell.length_a   1.000
_cell.length_b   1.000
_cell.length_c   1.000
_cell.angle_alpha   90.00
_cell.angle_beta   90.00
_cell.angle_gamma   90.00
#
_symmetry.space_group_name_H-M   'P 1'
#
loop_
_entity.id
_entity.type
_entity.pdbx_description
1 polymer ?
#
loop_
_entity_poly.entity_id
_entity_poly.type
_entity_poly.pdbx_seq_one_letter_code
_entity_poly.pdbx_strand_id
1 'polypeptide(L)'
;MRLIPELNQLARFAHTHPGGPSCHFNDIIPLTHCPHDVQDMQGYHHPLATNHQTQYGTVGQALHIARKLLPFIPDNAGVLIVPCCRGGSAFTAGSEGTYSERHGASHDACRWGTDTPLYQDLVSRTRAALAKNPQKQIPRRMLDARRI
;
A
#
# COMPACT_ATOMS: atom_id res chain seq x y z
N MET A 1 17.95 -8.37 22.38
CA MET A 1 17.95 -8.63 20.93
C MET A 1 16.57 -8.24 20.42
N ARG A 2 16.43 -7.12 19.71
CA ARG A 2 15.14 -6.64 19.20
C ARG A 2 14.69 -7.58 18.08
N LEU A 3 13.57 -8.29 18.24
CA LEU A 3 12.81 -8.80 17.11
C LEU A 3 12.44 -7.58 16.27
N ILE A 4 12.81 -7.55 14.99
CA ILE A 4 12.50 -6.43 14.11
C ILE A 4 10.96 -6.35 14.05
N PRO A 5 10.32 -5.27 14.54
CA PRO A 5 8.88 -5.15 14.39
C PRO A 5 8.58 -5.03 12.89
N GLU A 6 7.70 -5.90 12.41
CA GLU A 6 7.50 -6.11 10.99
C GLU A 6 6.92 -4.85 10.31
N LEU A 7 7.63 -4.35 9.30
CA LEU A 7 7.10 -3.34 8.39
C LEU A 7 6.35 -4.09 7.29
N ASN A 8 5.02 -4.00 7.33
CA ASN A 8 4.14 -4.76 6.47
C ASN A 8 3.26 -3.84 5.62
N GLN A 9 2.65 -4.41 4.58
CA GLN A 9 1.63 -3.78 3.76
C GLN A 9 0.47 -4.73 3.50
N LEU A 10 -0.68 -4.19 3.11
CA LEU A 10 -1.76 -4.98 2.53
C LEU A 10 -1.50 -5.29 1.06
N ALA A 11 -1.45 -6.57 0.72
CA ALA A 11 -1.21 -7.03 -0.64
C ALA A 11 -2.34 -6.63 -1.60
N ARG A 12 -1.99 -6.50 -2.89
CA ARG A 12 -2.90 -6.34 -4.02
C ARG A 12 -2.63 -7.36 -5.12
N PHE A 13 -1.36 -7.48 -5.54
CA PHE A 13 -0.97 -8.31 -6.67
C PHE A 13 -0.98 -9.81 -6.32
N ALA A 14 -0.89 -10.66 -7.34
CA ALA A 14 -0.93 -12.12 -7.18
C ALA A 14 0.32 -12.69 -6.47
N HIS A 15 1.43 -11.96 -6.50
CA HIS A 15 2.68 -12.28 -5.83
C HIS A 15 3.20 -11.06 -5.06
N THR A 16 4.03 -11.27 -4.05
CA THR A 16 4.61 -10.18 -3.24
C THR A 16 5.58 -9.28 -4.01
N HIS A 17 6.21 -9.83 -5.04
CA HIS A 17 7.06 -9.16 -6.02
C HIS A 17 7.30 -10.12 -7.20
N PRO A 18 7.94 -9.69 -8.31
CA PRO A 18 8.29 -10.60 -9.40
C PRO A 18 9.13 -11.78 -8.91
N GLY A 19 8.65 -13.01 -9.17
CA GLY A 19 9.27 -14.25 -8.69
C GLY A 19 9.10 -14.54 -7.19
N GLY A 20 8.34 -13.72 -6.45
CA GLY A 20 8.07 -13.90 -5.04
C GLY A 20 6.91 -14.87 -4.74
N PRO A 21 6.67 -15.19 -3.45
CA PRO A 21 5.54 -15.99 -3.01
C PRO A 21 4.19 -15.42 -3.48
N SER A 22 3.22 -16.31 -3.70
CA SER A 22 1.83 -15.90 -3.98
C SER A 22 1.21 -15.21 -2.75
N CYS A 23 0.34 -14.24 -3.01
CA CYS A 23 -0.46 -13.59 -1.97
C CYS A 23 -1.85 -13.25 -2.51
N HIS A 24 -2.82 -13.11 -1.62
CA HIS A 24 -4.18 -12.68 -1.94
C HIS A 24 -4.38 -11.20 -1.58
N PHE A 25 -5.42 -10.60 -2.18
CA PHE A 25 -5.82 -9.25 -1.85
C PHE A 25 -6.05 -9.10 -0.33
N ASN A 26 -5.43 -8.07 0.26
CA ASN A 26 -5.41 -7.79 1.70
C ASN A 26 -4.67 -8.82 2.58
N ASP A 27 -3.85 -9.71 2.04
CA ASP A 27 -2.87 -10.43 2.88
C ASP A 27 -1.85 -9.45 3.49
N ILE A 28 -1.38 -9.75 4.69
CA ILE A 28 -0.28 -9.00 5.32
C ILE A 28 1.02 -9.56 4.76
N ILE A 29 1.76 -8.73 4.02
CA ILE A 29 3.03 -9.10 3.41
C ILE A 29 4.11 -8.08 3.78
N PRO A 30 5.41 -8.40 3.62
CA PRO A 30 6.48 -7.44 3.84
C PRO A 30 6.31 -6.18 2.99
N LEU A 31 6.52 -5.02 3.61
CA LEU A 31 6.63 -3.76 2.88
C LEU A 31 8.01 -3.65 2.22
N THR A 32 8.03 -3.37 0.92
CA THR A 32 9.26 -3.19 0.13
C THR A 32 9.33 -1.78 -0.45
N HIS A 33 10.36 -1.49 -1.24
CA HIS A 33 10.53 -0.18 -1.88
C HIS A 33 9.50 0.09 -2.99
N CYS A 34 8.83 -0.94 -3.52
CA CYS A 34 7.81 -0.83 -4.56
C CYS A 34 6.47 -1.43 -4.06
N PRO A 35 5.61 -0.61 -3.40
CA PRO A 35 4.41 -1.09 -2.72
C PRO A 35 3.29 -1.62 -3.64
N HIS A 36 2.32 -2.30 -3.05
CA HIS A 36 1.13 -2.85 -3.71
C HIS A 36 0.02 -1.79 -3.92
N ASP A 37 0.39 -0.66 -4.51
CA ASP A 37 -0.54 0.40 -4.94
C ASP A 37 -1.48 -0.09 -6.06
N VAL A 38 -2.50 0.70 -6.44
CA VAL A 38 -3.42 0.31 -7.53
C VAL A 38 -2.65 0.11 -8.85
N GLN A 39 -1.64 0.96 -9.09
CA GLN A 39 -0.73 0.80 -10.21
C GLN A 39 0.44 -0.09 -9.83
N ASP A 40 0.62 -1.20 -10.54
CA ASP A 40 1.79 -2.05 -10.40
C ASP A 40 3.01 -1.42 -11.09
N MET A 41 4.00 -1.04 -10.28
CA MET A 41 5.26 -0.47 -10.76
C MET A 41 6.44 -1.45 -10.63
N GLN A 42 6.20 -2.70 -10.23
CA GLN A 42 7.27 -3.68 -9.94
C GLN A 42 8.00 -4.16 -11.20
N GLY A 43 7.36 -4.09 -12.37
CA GLY A 43 7.98 -4.41 -13.67
C GLY A 43 8.82 -3.29 -14.30
N TYR A 44 8.83 -2.09 -13.72
CA TYR A 44 9.54 -0.93 -14.28
C TYR A 44 10.99 -0.86 -13.78
N HIS A 45 11.83 -1.78 -14.26
CA HIS A 45 13.20 -1.94 -13.78
C HIS A 45 14.14 -0.81 -14.20
N HIS A 46 15.07 -0.46 -13.30
CA HIS A 46 16.21 0.37 -13.64
C HIS A 46 17.15 -0.39 -14.61
N PRO A 47 17.72 0.24 -15.66
CA PRO A 47 18.58 -0.45 -16.64
C PRO A 47 19.82 -1.13 -16.05
N LEU A 48 20.25 -0.67 -14.87
CA LEU A 48 21.41 -1.21 -14.14
C LEU A 48 21.02 -2.07 -12.93
N ALA A 49 19.75 -2.46 -12.77
CA ALA A 49 19.37 -3.42 -11.74
C ALA A 49 20.00 -4.78 -12.06
N THR A 50 20.78 -5.33 -11.14
CA THR A 50 21.50 -6.60 -11.36
C THR A 50 20.72 -7.81 -10.86
N ASN A 51 19.87 -7.63 -9.84
CA ASN A 51 19.01 -8.68 -9.32
C ASN A 51 17.55 -8.24 -9.25
N HIS A 52 16.73 -8.71 -10.20
CA HIS A 52 15.31 -8.35 -10.29
C HIS A 52 14.45 -8.99 -9.18
N GLN A 53 14.98 -9.86 -8.33
CA GLN A 53 14.24 -10.34 -7.15
C GLN A 53 14.29 -9.34 -6.00
N THR A 54 15.29 -8.46 -5.93
CA THR A 54 15.48 -7.51 -4.82
C THR A 54 15.56 -6.05 -5.26
N GLN A 55 15.86 -5.78 -6.52
CA GLN A 55 15.99 -4.45 -7.14
C GLN A 55 14.93 -4.24 -8.24
N TYR A 56 13.77 -4.87 -8.11
CA TYR A 56 12.67 -4.73 -9.07
C TYR A 56 12.05 -3.33 -9.05
N GLY A 57 11.40 -2.94 -10.16
CA GLY A 57 10.54 -1.77 -10.22
C GLY A 57 11.16 -0.43 -9.85
N THR A 58 10.27 0.51 -9.55
CA THR A 58 10.59 1.86 -9.09
C THR A 58 10.61 1.95 -7.56
N VAL A 59 11.01 3.10 -7.02
CA VAL A 59 11.11 3.35 -5.57
C VAL A 59 10.03 4.33 -5.10
N GLY A 60 9.24 3.91 -4.12
CA GLY A 60 8.31 4.72 -3.36
C GLY A 60 8.80 5.04 -1.94
N GLN A 61 8.30 6.12 -1.36
CA GLN A 61 8.71 6.60 -0.03
C GLN A 61 8.08 5.84 1.14
N ALA A 62 7.07 5.00 0.92
CA ALA A 62 6.30 4.35 1.98
C ALA A 62 7.17 3.54 2.97
N LEU A 63 8.10 2.73 2.45
CA LEU A 63 9.06 1.97 3.28
C LEU A 63 9.96 2.89 4.10
N HIS A 64 10.41 3.99 3.51
CA HIS A 64 11.27 4.96 4.18
C HIS A 64 10.54 5.66 5.32
N ILE A 65 9.28 6.05 5.10
CA ILE A 65 8.40 6.63 6.13
C ILE A 65 8.20 5.61 7.26
N ALA A 66 7.82 4.38 6.94
CA ALA A 66 7.57 3.33 7.93
C ALA A 66 8.82 3.03 8.79
N ARG A 67 10.01 2.94 8.16
CA ARG A 67 11.30 2.79 8.87
C ARG A 67 11.61 3.96 9.80
N LYS A 68 11.33 5.19 9.35
CA LYS A 68 11.56 6.40 10.15
C LYS A 68 10.58 6.54 11.31
N LEU A 69 9.37 5.99 11.20
CA LEU A 69 8.39 5.98 12.29
C LEU A 69 8.67 4.91 13.35
N LEU A 70 9.35 3.82 12.98
CA LEU A 70 9.59 2.66 13.84
C LEU A 70 10.24 2.99 15.20
N PRO A 71 11.22 3.91 15.31
CA PRO A 71 11.80 4.29 16.61
C PRO A 71 10.83 5.03 17.55
N PHE A 72 9.67 5.47 17.04
CA PHE A 72 8.69 6.26 17.79
C PHE A 72 7.45 5.47 18.21
N ILE A 73 7.41 4.15 17.96
CA ILE A 73 6.33 3.26 18.39
C ILE A 73 6.84 2.25 19.42
N PRO A 74 5.96 1.64 20.24
CA PRO A 74 6.36 0.62 21.21
C PRO A 74 7.11 -0.54 20.55
N ASP A 75 8.06 -1.15 21.27
CA ASP A 75 8.88 -2.27 20.75
C ASP A 75 8.03 -3.50 20.32
N ASN A 76 6.81 -3.64 20.84
CA ASN A 76 5.86 -4.70 20.48
C ASN A 76 4.88 -4.29 19.35
N ALA A 77 5.07 -3.13 18.73
CA ALA A 77 4.23 -2.61 17.65
C ALA A 77 4.99 -2.59 16.32
N GLY A 78 4.30 -2.92 15.23
CA GLY A 78 4.78 -2.79 13.85
C GLY A 78 4.06 -1.68 13.09
N VAL A 79 4.45 -1.46 11.83
CA VAL A 79 3.78 -0.53 10.92
C VAL A 79 3.12 -1.32 9.80
N LEU A 80 1.82 -1.12 9.59
CA LEU A 80 1.07 -1.68 8.47
C LEU A 80 0.68 -0.55 7.51
N ILE A 81 1.26 -0.55 6.31
CA ILE A 81 0.93 0.41 5.25
C ILE A 81 -0.26 -0.12 4.42
N VAL A 82 -1.14 0.80 4.03
CA VAL A 82 -2.29 0.51 3.17
C VAL A 82 -2.09 1.25 1.83
N PRO A 83 -1.40 0.63 0.85
CA PRO A 83 -1.11 1.29 -0.42
C PRO A 83 -2.34 1.30 -1.34
N CYS A 84 -2.73 2.49 -1.79
CA CYS A 84 -3.94 2.75 -2.59
C CYS A 84 -3.70 3.82 -3.68
N CYS A 85 -2.46 4.05 -4.09
CA CYS A 85 -2.13 5.10 -5.05
C CYS A 85 -2.38 4.66 -6.49
N ARG A 86 -2.66 5.62 -7.37
CA ARG A 86 -2.75 5.43 -8.83
C ARG A 86 -2.06 6.60 -9.53
N GLY A 87 -1.04 6.36 -10.34
CA GLY A 87 -0.44 7.41 -11.17
C GLY A 87 -1.42 7.91 -12.23
N GLY A 88 -1.42 9.22 -12.50
CA GLY A 88 -2.34 9.83 -13.47
C GLY A 88 -3.80 9.90 -13.01
N SER A 89 -4.08 9.65 -11.74
CA SER A 89 -5.42 9.80 -11.18
C SER A 89 -5.73 11.26 -10.83
N ALA A 90 -7.00 11.66 -10.95
CA ALA A 90 -7.46 13.03 -10.69
C ALA A 90 -8.90 13.05 -10.21
N PHE A 91 -9.36 14.19 -9.68
CA PHE A 91 -10.77 14.41 -9.30
C PHE A 91 -11.65 14.82 -10.49
N THR A 92 -11.11 15.61 -11.42
CA THR A 92 -11.87 16.21 -12.54
C THR A 92 -11.66 15.50 -13.87
N ALA A 93 -10.80 14.48 -13.93
CA ALA A 93 -10.45 13.74 -15.14
C ALA A 93 -10.10 12.28 -14.81
N GLY A 94 -9.98 11.45 -15.86
CA GLY A 94 -9.69 10.02 -15.74
C GLY A 94 -10.94 9.15 -15.77
N SER A 95 -10.75 7.89 -16.16
CA SER A 95 -11.76 6.83 -16.18
C SER A 95 -12.17 6.43 -14.76
N GLU A 96 -13.45 6.12 -14.58
CA GLU A 96 -13.96 5.58 -13.31
C GLU A 96 -13.30 4.22 -12.98
N GLY A 97 -13.21 3.33 -13.97
CA GLY A 97 -12.83 1.93 -13.76
C GLY A 97 -13.94 1.17 -13.03
N THR A 98 -13.55 0.11 -12.32
CA THR A 98 -14.47 -0.74 -11.52
C THR A 98 -13.85 -1.11 -10.18
N TYR A 99 -14.68 -1.49 -9.21
CA TYR A 99 -14.24 -2.01 -7.92
C TYR A 99 -14.70 -3.47 -7.76
N SER A 100 -13.82 -4.31 -7.22
CA SER A 100 -14.08 -5.71 -6.91
C SER A 100 -13.76 -5.98 -5.45
N GLU A 101 -14.68 -6.62 -4.71
CA GLU A 101 -14.43 -6.99 -3.31
C GLU A 101 -13.24 -7.94 -3.13
N ARG A 102 -12.92 -8.73 -4.16
CA ARG A 102 -11.82 -9.71 -4.11
C ARG A 102 -10.48 -9.17 -4.58
N HIS A 103 -10.45 -8.06 -5.34
CA HIS A 103 -9.23 -7.59 -6.02
C HIS A 103 -8.99 -6.07 -5.91
N GLY A 104 -9.94 -5.32 -5.34
CA GLY A 104 -9.88 -3.87 -5.20
C GLY A 104 -10.25 -3.12 -6.48
N ALA A 105 -9.77 -1.88 -6.59
CA ALA A 105 -9.91 -1.07 -7.79
C ALA A 105 -9.20 -1.69 -9.00
N SER A 106 -9.83 -1.60 -10.18
CA SER A 106 -9.25 -2.05 -11.45
C SER A 106 -8.07 -1.18 -11.90
N HIS A 107 -7.23 -1.75 -12.77
CA HIS A 107 -6.02 -1.06 -13.28
C HIS A 107 -6.33 0.28 -14.00
N ASP A 108 -7.49 0.38 -14.63
CA ASP A 108 -7.97 1.56 -15.35
C ASP A 108 -8.74 2.56 -14.46
N ALA A 109 -8.93 2.27 -13.16
CA ALA A 109 -9.52 3.23 -12.24
C ALA A 109 -8.57 4.42 -12.03
N CYS A 110 -8.95 5.60 -12.50
CA CYS A 110 -8.15 6.82 -12.48
C CYS A 110 -8.94 8.04 -11.95
N ARG A 111 -10.22 7.89 -11.58
CA ARG A 111 -11.04 8.95 -11.01
C ARG A 111 -11.09 8.86 -9.48
N TRP A 112 -10.69 9.94 -8.81
CA TRP A 112 -11.02 10.16 -7.40
C TRP A 112 -12.35 10.89 -7.27
N GLY A 113 -13.08 10.56 -6.22
CA GLY A 113 -14.37 11.16 -5.88
C GLY A 113 -15.06 10.27 -4.86
N THR A 114 -16.06 10.79 -4.17
CA THR A 114 -16.89 9.93 -3.31
C THR A 114 -17.53 8.83 -4.17
N ASP A 115 -17.56 7.62 -3.64
CA ASP A 115 -18.11 6.41 -4.28
C ASP A 115 -17.39 5.92 -5.54
N THR A 116 -16.30 6.54 -5.99
CA THR A 116 -15.50 6.00 -7.12
C THR A 116 -14.74 4.75 -6.71
N PRO A 117 -14.30 3.89 -7.66
CA PRO A 117 -13.53 2.70 -7.33
C PRO A 117 -12.26 2.95 -6.50
N LEU A 118 -11.53 4.05 -6.75
CA LEU A 118 -10.37 4.43 -5.94
C LEU A 118 -10.76 4.80 -4.49
N TYR A 119 -11.90 5.46 -4.30
CA TYR A 119 -12.42 5.76 -2.96
C TYR A 119 -12.88 4.50 -2.23
N GLN A 120 -13.61 3.61 -2.92
CA GLN A 120 -14.04 2.33 -2.36
C GLN A 120 -12.82 1.48 -1.94
N ASP A 121 -11.78 1.43 -2.77
CA ASP A 121 -10.52 0.74 -2.48
C ASP A 121 -9.81 1.33 -1.24
N LEU A 122 -9.69 2.66 -1.15
CA LEU A 122 -9.14 3.34 0.01
C LEU A 122 -9.89 2.99 1.30
N VAL A 123 -11.21 3.14 1.30
CA VAL A 123 -12.04 2.93 2.50
C VAL A 123 -12.05 1.46 2.90
N SER A 124 -12.28 0.55 1.93
CA SER A 124 -12.34 -0.89 2.15
C SER A 124 -11.03 -1.44 2.70
N ARG A 125 -9.90 -1.12 2.07
CA ARG A 125 -8.57 -1.60 2.51
C ARG A 125 -8.17 -1.02 3.86
N THR A 126 -8.51 0.24 4.13
CA THR A 126 -8.26 0.84 5.45
C THR A 126 -9.09 0.14 6.53
N ARG A 127 -10.36 -0.16 6.28
CA ARG A 127 -11.21 -0.95 7.20
C ARG A 127 -10.66 -2.36 7.40
N ALA A 128 -10.23 -3.03 6.34
CA ALA A 128 -9.62 -4.36 6.41
C ALA A 128 -8.33 -4.34 7.28
N ALA A 129 -7.49 -3.31 7.16
CA ALA A 129 -6.31 -3.15 7.98
C ALA A 129 -6.65 -3.07 9.48
N LEU A 130 -7.65 -2.26 9.84
CA LEU A 130 -8.11 -2.08 11.22
C LEU A 130 -8.78 -3.34 11.77
N ALA A 131 -9.63 -4.00 10.97
CA ALA A 131 -10.33 -5.22 11.38
C ALA A 131 -9.37 -6.38 11.73
N LYS A 132 -8.20 -6.46 11.07
CA LYS A 132 -7.21 -7.51 11.34
C LYS A 132 -6.58 -7.46 12.73
N ASN A 133 -6.62 -6.33 13.45
CA ASN A 133 -6.23 -6.30 14.86
C ASN A 133 -6.92 -5.12 15.58
N PRO A 134 -7.83 -5.39 16.55
CA PRO A 134 -8.61 -4.36 17.23
C PRO A 134 -7.78 -3.40 18.11
N GLN A 135 -6.51 -3.72 18.40
CA GLN A 135 -5.59 -2.84 19.13
C GLN A 135 -4.83 -1.86 18.21
N LYS A 136 -5.03 -1.93 16.88
CA LYS A 136 -4.39 -1.02 15.93
C LYS A 136 -4.87 0.43 16.15
N GLN A 137 -3.92 1.35 16.14
CA GLN A 137 -4.18 2.78 16.25
C GLN A 137 -3.85 3.46 14.93
N ILE A 138 -4.74 4.33 14.46
CA ILE A 138 -4.41 5.31 13.42
C ILE A 138 -3.63 6.43 14.11
N PRO A 139 -2.44 6.82 13.63
CA PRO A 139 -1.71 7.97 14.17
C PRO A 139 -2.60 9.22 14.17
N ARG A 140 -3.10 9.64 15.33
CA ARG A 140 -4.09 10.72 15.45
C ARG A 140 -3.53 12.09 15.01
N ARG A 141 -2.21 12.29 15.08
CA ARG A 141 -1.55 13.55 14.67
C ARG A 141 -1.52 13.82 13.16
N MET A 142 -1.94 12.89 12.30
CA MET A 142 -2.20 13.17 10.86
C MET A 142 -3.64 13.57 10.56
N LEU A 143 -4.58 13.45 11.51
CA LEU A 143 -5.99 13.83 11.35
C LEU A 143 -6.28 15.29 11.76
N ASP A 144 -5.32 15.98 12.37
CA ASP A 144 -5.43 17.41 12.72
C ASP A 144 -5.27 18.35 11.51
N ALA A 145 -5.08 17.80 10.30
CA ALA A 145 -5.14 18.54 9.04
C ALA A 145 -6.59 18.87 8.58
N ARG A 146 -7.62 18.62 9.41
CA ARG A 146 -8.99 19.15 9.22
C ARG A 146 -9.10 20.67 9.51
N ARG A 147 -8.06 21.43 9.17
CA ARG A 147 -8.01 22.90 9.20
C ARG A 147 -7.25 23.44 7.99
N ILE A 148 -7.61 22.95 6.81
CA ILE A 148 -7.38 23.65 5.55
C ILE A 148 -8.65 23.52 4.72
#